data_AF-X0TX07-F1
#
_entry.id   AF-X0TX07-F1
#
_cell.length_a   1.000
_cell.length_b   1.000
_cell.length_c   1.000
_cell.angle_alpha   90.00
_cell.angle_beta   90.00
_cell.angle_gamma   90.00
#
_symmetry.space_group_name_H-M   'P 1'
#
loop_
_entity.id
_entity.type
_entity.pdbx_description
1 polymer ?
#
loop_
_entity_poly.entity_id
_entity_poly.type
_entity_poly.pdbx_seq_one_letter_code
_entity_poly.pdbx_strand_id
1 'polypeptide(L)' 'MTNEKDICLSGSGLTKVFGMGRQKTVAVDHVDFNFCEGEVVSIVGESGSGKTTLAKML' A
#
# COMPACT_ATOMS: atom_id res chain seq x y z
N MET A 1 -25.21 -5.85 15.46
CA MET A 1 -24.45 -6.97 14.87
C MET A 1 -23.58 -6.36 13.78
N THR A 2 -22.26 -6.47 13.96
CA THR A 2 -21.17 -5.96 13.11
C THR A 2 -21.30 -4.52 12.58
N ASN A 3 -20.63 -3.59 13.28
CA ASN A 3 -20.22 -2.32 12.69
C ASN A 3 -19.29 -2.64 11.51
N GLU A 4 -19.82 -2.70 10.29
CA GLU A 4 -19.01 -2.48 9.10
C GLU A 4 -18.49 -1.06 9.25
N LYS A 5 -17.22 -0.92 9.62
CA LYS A 5 -16.56 0.38 9.50
C LYS A 5 -16.63 0.77 8.02
N ASP A 6 -17.17 1.94 7.72
CA ASP A 6 -17.28 2.42 6.34
C ASP A 6 -15.87 2.54 5.74
N ILE A 7 -15.52 1.57 4.88
CA ILE A 7 -14.24 1.56 4.17
C ILE A 7 -14.27 2.74 3.20
N CYS A 8 -13.37 3.70 3.40
CA CYS A 8 -13.25 4.89 2.57
C CYS A 8 -12.14 4.76 1.51
N LEU A 9 -11.15 3.88 1.73
CA LEU A 9 -10.09 3.58 0.76
C LEU A 9 -9.68 2.11 0.85
N SER A 10 -9.56 1.44 -0.29
CA SER A 10 -9.12 0.03 -0.34
C SER A 10 -8.17 -0.20 -1.51
N GLY A 11 -7.29 -1.19 -1.35
CA GLY A 11 -6.38 -1.65 -2.38
C GLY A 11 -6.17 -3.16 -2.26
N SER A 12 -6.08 -3.84 -3.39
CA SER A 12 -5.84 -5.29 -3.44
C SER A 12 -4.80 -5.64 -4.49
N GLY A 13 -3.83 -6.48 -4.12
CA GLY A 13 -2.75 -6.96 -4.99
C GLY A 13 -1.83 -5.84 -5.50
N LEU A 14 -1.72 -4.73 -4.79
CA LEU A 14 -0.96 -3.59 -5.27
C LEU A 14 0.50 -3.95 -5.45
N THR A 15 0.96 -3.81 -6.69
CA THR A 15 2.33 -4.09 -7.09
C THR A 15 2.89 -2.93 -7.87
N LYS A 16 4.08 -2.46 -7.46
CA LYS A 16 4.83 -1.45 -8.20
C LYS A 16 6.21 -1.97 -8.52
N VAL A 17 6.48 -2.06 -9.82
CA VAL A 17 7.80 -2.38 -10.35
C VAL A 17 8.38 -1.14 -11.01
N PHE A 18 9.64 -0.83 -10.68
CA PHE A 18 10.44 0.15 -11.39
C PHE A 18 11.49 -0.56 -12.25
N GLY A 19 11.87 0.06 -13.37
CA GLY A 19 12.83 -0.54 -14.30
C GLY A 19 12.25 -1.69 -15.12
N MET A 20 13.12 -2.36 -15.89
CA MET A 20 12.73 -3.43 -16.81
C MET A 20 13.81 -4.52 -16.87
N GLY A 21 13.43 -5.73 -17.30
CA GLY A 21 14.34 -6.85 -17.49
C GLY A 21 15.11 -7.23 -16.22
N ARG A 22 16.43 -7.35 -16.32
CA ARG A 22 17.32 -7.69 -15.19
C ARG A 22 17.50 -6.55 -14.18
N GLN A 23 17.13 -5.32 -14.53
CA GLN A 23 17.27 -4.11 -13.69
C GLN A 23 15.93 -3.72 -13.06
N LYS A 24 14.97 -4.65 -12.97
CA LYS A 24 13.68 -4.38 -12.35
C LYS A 24 13.80 -4.46 -10.83
N THR A 25 13.11 -3.56 -10.14
CA THR A 25 12.96 -3.57 -8.69
C THR A 25 11.48 -3.57 -8.34
N VAL A 26 11.04 -4.56 -7.58
CA VAL A 26 9.69 -4.61 -7.02
C VAL A 26 9.71 -3.76 -5.74
N ALA A 27 9.12 -2.57 -5.81
CA ALA A 27 9.10 -1.61 -4.70
C ALA A 27 7.85 -1.76 -3.82
N VAL A 28 6.77 -2.31 -4.37
CA VAL A 28 5.58 -2.75 -3.63
C VAL A 28 5.20 -4.10 -4.24
N ASP A 29 4.96 -5.10 -3.40
CA ASP A 29 4.73 -6.48 -3.83
C ASP A 29 3.45 -7.02 -3.18
N HIS A 30 2.39 -7.19 -3.97
CA HIS A 30 1.11 -7.76 -3.56
C HIS A 30 0.56 -7.23 -2.21
N VAL A 31 0.48 -5.89 -2.08
CA VAL A 31 -0.05 -5.26 -0.86
C VAL A 31 -1.57 -5.13 -0.91
N ASP A 32 -2.21 -5.58 0.15
CA ASP A 32 -3.65 -5.45 0.41
C ASP A 32 -3.90 -4.52 1.61
N PHE A 33 -4.89 -3.64 1.53
CA PHE A 33 -5.32 -2.82 2.67
C PHE A 33 -6.78 -2.37 2.54
N ASN A 34 -7.39 -2.07 3.68
CA ASN A 34 -8.68 -1.39 3.82
C ASN A 34 -8.54 -0.31 4.90
N PHE A 35 -8.82 0.94 4.57
CA PHE A 35 -8.84 2.07 5.51
C PHE A 35 -10.26 2.54 5.72
N CYS A 36 -10.60 2.77 6.98
CA CYS A 36 -11.94 3.17 7.38
C CYS A 36 -12.05 4.68 7.56
N GLU A 37 -13.25 5.23 7.43
CA GLU A 37 -13.49 6.64 7.75
C GLU A 37 -13.10 6.96 9.21
N GLY A 38 -12.44 8.10 9.39
CA GLY A 38 -11.95 8.56 10.70
C GLY A 38 -10.69 7.85 11.22
N GLU A 39 -10.11 6.93 10.46
CA GLU A 39 -8.87 6.23 10.85
C GLU A 39 -7.62 7.07 10.57
N VAL A 40 -6.66 7.05 11.50
CA VAL A 40 -5.32 7.62 11.30
C VAL A 40 -4.34 6.49 11.06
N VAL A 41 -3.83 6.40 9.83
CA VAL A 41 -2.92 5.33 9.40
C VAL A 41 -1.49 5.87 9.26
N SER A 42 -0.51 5.09 9.70
CA SER A 42 0.91 5.37 9.51
C SER A 42 1.62 4.18 8.86
N ILE A 43 2.46 4.47 7.87
CA ILE A 43 3.28 3.47 7.17
C ILE A 43 4.72 3.62 7.67
N VAL A 44 5.23 2.61 8.36
CA VAL A 44 6.56 2.62 9.00
C VAL A 44 7.44 1.46 8.49
N GLY A 45 8.76 1.60 8.65
CA GLY A 45 9.76 0.65 8.15
C GLY A 45 11.06 1.31 7.70
N GLU A 46 12.09 0.50 7.43
CA GLU A 46 13.43 0.95 7.05
C GLU A 46 13.49 1.73 5.72
N SER A 47 14.55 2.51 5.51
CA SER A 47 14.74 3.24 4.24
C SER A 47 14.76 2.25 3.06
N GLY A 48 14.02 2.54 2.00
CA GLY A 48 13.91 1.66 0.82
C GLY A 48 12.82 0.58 0.89
N SER A 49 12.10 0.43 2.00
CA SER A 49 11.08 -0.62 2.16
C SER A 49 9.76 -0.41 1.38
N GLY A 50 9.70 0.58 0.49
CA GLY A 50 8.52 0.82 -0.36
C GLY A 50 7.46 1.77 0.21
N LYS A 51 7.62 2.33 1.42
CA LYS A 51 6.60 3.18 2.07
C LYS A 51 6.16 4.38 1.24
N THR A 52 7.12 5.19 0.79
CA THR A 52 6.84 6.36 -0.06
C THR A 52 6.29 5.94 -1.42
N THR A 53 6.65 4.75 -1.90
CA THR A 53 6.11 4.21 -3.14
C THR A 53 4.64 3.84 -2.97
N LEU A 54 4.30 3.10 -1.91
CA LEU A 54 2.92 2.74 -1.58
C LEU A 54 2.06 3.99 -1.34
N ALA A 55 2.56 4.97 -0.58
CA ALA A 55 1.84 6.22 -0.31
C ALA A 55 1.58 7.05 -1.57
N LYS A 56 2.39 6.92 -2.63
CA LYS A 56 2.17 7.56 -3.94
C LYS A 56 1.23 6.79 -4.87
N MET A 57 0.85 5.57 -4.49
CA MET A 57 -0.12 4.76 -5.22
C MET A 57 -1.56 4.96 -4.71
N LEU A 58 -1.70 5.50 -3.49
CA LEU A 58 -2.96 6.00 -2.93
C LEU A 58 -3.34 7.31 -3.62
#